data_AF-A0A6P0N2S7-F1
#
_entry.id   AF-A0A6P0N2S7-F1
#
_cell.length_a   1.000
_cell.length_b   1.000
_cell.length_c   1.000
_cell.angle_alpha   90.00
_cell.angle_beta   90.00
_cell.angle_gamma   90.00
#
_symmetry.space_group_name_H-M   'P 1'
#
loop_
_entity.id
_entity.type
_entity.pdbx_description
1 polymer ?
#
loop_
_entity_poly.entity_id
_entity_poly.type
_entity_poly.pdbx_seq_one_letter_code
_entity_poly.pdbx_strand_id
1 'polypeptide(L)'
;MVATPQKHQVILIDGHVHLHDCFDIDQLLTSAWGNFKQFSGQAGDGKNFKAVLLLTEIEHQKWYKRLAGLAQNTNQSSTNQSSTNQSRVSQGKTWMFHRTQEDFSLYTCNALGQGMFVIAGRQIVT
;
A
#
# COMPACT_ATOMS: atom_id res chain seq x y z
N MET A 1 22.20 29.28 20.20
CA MET A 1 21.40 28.64 19.14
C MET A 1 21.16 27.21 19.57
N VAL A 2 19.91 26.84 19.87
CA VAL A 2 19.55 25.46 20.22
C VAL A 2 19.44 24.69 18.90
N ALA A 3 20.30 23.69 18.70
CA ALA A 3 20.20 22.82 17.53
C ALA A 3 18.88 22.06 17.59
N THR A 4 18.01 22.28 16.60
CA THR A 4 16.77 21.52 16.46
C THR A 4 17.15 20.06 16.18
N PRO A 5 16.64 19.07 16.93
CA PRO A 5 16.98 17.67 16.68
C PRO A 5 16.55 17.28 15.27
N GLN A 6 17.51 16.78 14.50
CA GLN A 6 17.28 16.32 13.13
C GLN A 6 16.33 15.13 13.19
N LYS A 7 15.11 15.32 12.67
CA LYS A 7 14.06 14.30 12.69
C LYS A 7 14.37 13.26 11.63
N HIS A 8 15.15 12.24 11.98
CA HIS A 8 15.42 11.11 11.10
C HIS A 8 14.09 10.37 10.84
N GLN A 9 13.74 10.24 9.56
CA GLN A 9 12.60 9.45 9.13
C GLN A 9 13.11 8.08 8.70
N VAL A 10 12.60 7.04 9.34
CA VAL A 10 12.98 5.66 9.03
C VAL A 10 12.14 5.17 7.85
N ILE A 11 12.78 4.46 6.92
CA ILE A 11 12.08 3.72 5.86
C ILE A 11 12.24 2.24 6.18
N LEU A 12 11.13 1.55 6.38
CA LEU A 12 11.08 0.10 6.55
C LEU A 12 10.61 -0.54 5.26
N ILE A 13 11.34 -1.55 4.82
CA ILE A 13 11.12 -2.20 3.54
C ILE A 13 10.95 -3.70 3.80
N ASP A 14 9.80 -4.24 3.44
CA ASP A 14 9.64 -5.68 3.26
C ASP A 14 10.06 -6.02 1.83
N GLY A 15 11.22 -6.65 1.70
CA GLY A 15 11.87 -6.93 0.42
C GLY A 15 11.32 -8.13 -0.33
N HIS A 16 10.39 -8.90 0.26
CA HIS A 16 9.98 -10.19 -0.29
C HIS A 16 8.51 -10.49 -0.03
N VAL A 17 7.62 -9.86 -0.81
CA VAL A 17 6.16 -10.00 -0.65
C VAL A 17 5.55 -10.75 -1.82
N HIS A 18 5.01 -11.95 -1.55
CA HIS A 18 4.18 -12.69 -2.51
C HIS A 18 2.70 -12.44 -2.25
N LEU A 19 1.95 -12.22 -3.33
CA LEU A 19 0.49 -12.12 -3.28
C LEU A 19 -0.11 -13.34 -3.99
N HIS A 20 -1.04 -14.02 -3.34
CA HIS A 20 -1.71 -15.20 -3.89
C HIS A 20 -3.22 -14.99 -3.91
N ASP A 21 -3.90 -15.58 -4.90
CA ASP A 21 -5.35 -15.45 -5.13
C ASP A 21 -6.20 -15.97 -3.96
N CYS A 22 -5.63 -16.78 -3.08
CA CYS A 22 -6.29 -17.29 -1.88
C CYS A 22 -6.27 -16.33 -0.68
N PHE A 23 -5.53 -15.21 -0.73
CA PHE A 23 -5.43 -14.28 0.39
C PHE A 23 -6.38 -13.09 0.24
N ASP A 24 -7.01 -12.67 1.34
CA ASP A 24 -7.70 -11.39 1.40
C ASP A 24 -6.66 -10.26 1.49
N ILE A 25 -6.68 -9.38 0.49
CA ILE A 25 -5.75 -8.26 0.39
C ILE A 25 -5.83 -7.30 1.60
N ASP A 26 -7.00 -7.09 2.21
CA ASP A 26 -7.13 -6.22 3.38
C ASP A 26 -6.53 -6.86 4.62
N GLN A 27 -6.72 -8.16 4.79
CA GLN A 27 -6.11 -8.89 5.89
C GLN A 27 -4.59 -8.88 5.77
N LEU A 28 -4.08 -9.05 4.54
CA LEU A 28 -2.66 -8.97 4.25
C LEU A 28 -2.10 -7.58 4.56
N LEU A 29 -2.71 -6.51 4.05
CA LEU A 29 -2.24 -5.14 4.29
C LEU A 29 -2.36 -4.74 5.76
N THR A 30 -3.40 -5.18 6.46
CA THR A 30 -3.56 -4.96 7.91
C THR A 30 -2.45 -5.66 8.69
N SER A 31 -2.13 -6.91 8.33
CA SER A 31 -1.03 -7.67 8.95
C SER A 31 0.33 -7.04 8.65
N ALA A 32 0.57 -6.65 7.40
CA ALA A 32 1.80 -5.97 6.98
C ALA A 32 2.03 -4.66 7.74
N TRP A 33 0.98 -3.84 7.88
CA TRP A 33 1.05 -2.62 8.68
C TRP A 33 1.35 -2.91 10.16
N GLY A 34 0.74 -3.95 10.73
CA GLY A 34 1.04 -4.42 12.07
C GLY A 34 2.52 -4.76 12.26
N ASN A 35 3.10 -5.49 11.32
CA ASN A 35 4.52 -5.84 11.31
C ASN A 35 5.41 -4.57 11.22
N PHE A 36 5.14 -3.67 10.28
CA PHE A 36 5.91 -2.43 10.18
C PHE A 36 5.86 -1.60 11.45
N LYS A 37 4.66 -1.47 12.06
CA LYS A 37 4.52 -0.76 13.32
C LYS A 37 5.34 -1.41 14.44
N GLN A 38 5.32 -2.74 14.54
CA GLN A 38 6.13 -3.49 15.51
C GLN A 38 7.64 -3.24 15.32
N PHE A 39 8.15 -3.31 14.10
CA PHE A 39 9.58 -3.13 13.82
C PHE A 39 10.02 -1.67 13.82
N SER A 40 9.11 -0.72 13.60
CA SER A 40 9.43 0.72 13.68
C SER A 40 9.89 1.15 15.07
N GLY A 41 9.35 0.55 16.13
CA GLY A 41 9.80 0.81 17.50
C GLY A 41 11.20 0.24 17.79
N GLN A 42 11.67 -0.73 17.02
CA GLN A 42 13.02 -1.27 17.13
C GLN A 42 14.04 -0.46 16.31
N ALA A 43 13.60 0.14 15.19
CA ALA A 43 14.44 0.89 14.27
C ALA A 43 14.55 2.40 14.60
N GLY A 44 13.76 2.92 15.54
CA GLY A 44 13.80 4.33 15.93
C GLY A 44 12.49 4.83 16.54
N ASP A 45 12.06 6.02 16.12
CA ASP A 45 10.77 6.60 16.53
C ASP A 45 9.62 5.82 15.87
N GLY A 46 9.03 4.88 16.62
CA GLY A 46 7.95 3.99 16.16
C GLY A 46 6.66 4.69 15.70
N LYS A 47 6.65 6.03 15.64
CA LYS A 47 5.56 6.84 15.09
C LYS A 47 5.94 7.56 13.78
N ASN A 48 7.22 7.63 13.42
CA ASN A 48 7.69 8.38 12.26
C ASN A 48 8.48 7.49 11.29
N PHE A 49 7.77 6.58 10.63
CA PHE A 49 8.33 5.73 9.59
C PHE A 49 7.53 5.80 8.29
N LYS A 50 8.19 5.39 7.21
CA LYS A 50 7.55 5.03 5.93
C LYS A 50 7.67 3.53 5.74
N ALA A 51 6.60 2.90 5.29
CA ALA A 51 6.55 1.48 5.01
C ALA A 51 6.51 1.25 3.50
N VAL A 52 7.25 0.24 3.05
CA VAL A 52 7.36 -0.14 1.64
C VAL A 52 7.24 -1.65 1.52
N LEU A 53 6.30 -2.11 0.70
CA LEU A 53 6.15 -3.49 0.28
C LEU A 53 6.73 -3.64 -1.13
N LEU A 54 7.78 -4.45 -1.28
CA LEU A 54 8.32 -4.85 -2.58
C LEU A 54 7.66 -6.17 -2.99
N LEU A 55 6.81 -6.11 -4.01
CA LEU A 55 6.19 -7.31 -4.55
C LEU A 55 7.26 -8.16 -5.26
N THR A 56 7.29 -9.45 -4.99
CA THR A 56 8.20 -10.41 -5.64
C THR A 56 7.44 -11.30 -6.59
N GLU A 57 6.81 -10.69 -7.60
CA GLU A 57 5.96 -11.45 -8.53
C GLU A 57 6.77 -12.45 -9.36
N ILE A 58 6.16 -13.61 -9.59
CA ILE A 58 6.57 -14.58 -10.62
C ILE A 58 5.74 -14.36 -11.89
N GLU A 59 6.25 -14.79 -13.06
CA GLU A 59 5.79 -14.40 -14.41
C GLU A 59 4.26 -14.46 -14.66
N HIS A 60 3.54 -15.38 -14.00
CA HIS A 60 2.10 -15.55 -14.19
C HIS A 60 1.22 -14.76 -13.20
N GLN A 61 1.81 -14.17 -12.15
CA GLN A 61 1.10 -13.34 -11.18
C GLN A 61 1.20 -11.87 -11.59
N LYS A 62 0.04 -11.22 -11.80
CA LYS A 62 -0.06 -9.82 -12.23
C LYS A 62 -0.74 -8.95 -11.17
N TRP A 63 -0.38 -9.16 -9.91
CA TRP A 63 -1.00 -8.50 -8.77
C TRP A 63 -0.81 -6.99 -8.79
N TYR A 64 0.39 -6.49 -9.12
CA TYR A 64 0.62 -5.07 -9.27
C TYR A 64 -0.38 -4.46 -10.25
N LYS A 65 -0.54 -5.06 -11.43
CA LYS A 65 -1.51 -4.58 -12.44
C LYS A 65 -2.95 -4.60 -11.91
N ARG A 66 -3.35 -5.64 -11.17
CA ARG A 66 -4.67 -5.74 -10.53
C ARG A 66 -4.88 -4.61 -9.51
N LEU A 67 -3.94 -4.43 -8.58
CA LEU A 67 -3.97 -3.37 -7.57
C LEU A 67 -3.98 -1.97 -8.21
N ALA A 68 -3.19 -1.80 -9.27
CA ALA A 68 -3.08 -0.54 -10.00
C ALA A 68 -4.36 -0.20 -10.78
N GLY A 69 -5.16 -1.20 -11.15
CA GLY A 69 -6.50 -1.04 -11.70
C GLY A 69 -7.53 -0.60 -10.64
N LEU A 70 -7.39 -1.07 -9.39
CA LEU A 70 -8.24 -0.60 -8.27
C LEU A 70 -8.05 0.89 -8.00
N ALA A 71 -6.83 1.41 -8.21
CA ALA A 71 -6.53 2.83 -8.02
C ALA A 71 -7.14 3.77 -9.09
N GLN A 72 -7.57 3.24 -10.25
CA GLN A 72 -8.13 4.05 -11.34
C GLN A 72 -9.64 4.31 -11.18
N ASN A 73 -10.34 3.47 -10.42
CA ASN A 73 -11.79 3.56 -10.26
C ASN A 73 -12.25 4.64 -9.27
N THR A 74 -11.32 5.33 -8.59
CA THR A 74 -11.62 6.36 -7.59
C THR A 74 -11.93 7.73 -8.19
N ASN A 75 -11.61 7.96 -9.48
CA ASN A 75 -11.80 9.25 -10.17
C ASN A 75 -13.06 9.32 -11.05
N GLN A 76 -13.89 8.27 -11.12
CA GLN A 76 -15.19 8.37 -11.78
C GLN A 76 -16.22 8.93 -10.81
N SER A 77 -16.08 10.23 -10.53
CA SER A 77 -17.18 11.04 -10.01
C SER A 77 -18.22 11.20 -11.11
N SER A 78 -19.36 10.56 -10.87
CA SER A 78 -20.62 10.63 -11.59
C SER A 78 -20.96 12.02 -12.13
N THR A 79 -20.92 12.19 -13.45
CA THR A 79 -21.76 13.16 -14.15
C THR A 79 -22.97 12.39 -14.68
N ASN A 80 -24.13 12.64 -14.08
CA ASN A 80 -25.48 12.35 -14.57
C ASN A 80 -25.77 10.93 -15.08
N GLN A 81 -26.26 10.04 -14.18
CA GLN A 81 -27.36 9.12 -14.50
C GLN A 81 -27.96 8.54 -13.21
N SER A 82 -29.28 8.60 -13.15
CA SER A 82 -30.14 8.21 -12.04
C SER A 82 -29.97 6.75 -11.61
N SER A 83 -30.29 6.53 -10.33
CA SER A 83 -30.58 5.24 -9.68
C SER A 83 -29.36 4.44 -9.19
N THR A 84 -29.14 4.51 -7.86
CA THR A 84 -28.38 3.54 -7.04
C THR A 84 -26.93 3.24 -7.42
N ASN A 85 -26.06 4.25 -7.42
CA ASN A 85 -24.61 4.06 -7.48
C ASN A 85 -23.93 4.77 -6.31
N GLN A 86 -23.95 4.13 -5.13
CA GLN A 86 -23.00 4.43 -4.07
C GLN A 86 -21.60 4.20 -4.62
N SER A 87 -20.74 5.21 -4.48
CA SER A 87 -19.28 5.10 -4.59
C SER A 87 -18.81 3.82 -3.89
N ARG A 88 -18.55 2.76 -4.66
CA ARG A 88 -18.05 1.51 -4.11
C ARG A 88 -16.54 1.63 -3.95
N VAL A 89 -16.12 2.32 -2.89
CA VAL A 89 -15.25 1.59 -1.94
C VAL A 89 -16.03 0.32 -1.69
N SER A 90 -15.60 -0.82 -2.26
CA SER A 90 -16.32 -2.09 -2.12
C SER A 90 -16.76 -2.21 -0.68
N GLN A 91 -18.07 -2.19 -0.42
CA GLN A 91 -18.61 -2.14 0.94
C GLN A 91 -17.88 -3.18 1.80
N GLY A 92 -17.09 -2.72 2.78
CA GLY A 92 -16.29 -3.57 3.67
C GLY A 92 -14.77 -3.61 3.44
N LYS A 93 -14.22 -2.99 2.39
CA LYS A 93 -12.76 -2.90 2.17
C LYS A 93 -12.15 -1.74 2.96
N THR A 94 -11.09 -2.03 3.73
CA THR A 94 -10.44 -1.10 4.68
C THR A 94 -9.34 -0.28 3.99
N TRP A 95 -8.67 -0.87 2.99
CA TRP A 95 -7.55 -0.25 2.29
C TRP A 95 -7.95 0.28 0.90
N MET A 96 -7.49 1.48 0.60
CA MET A 96 -7.62 2.17 -0.69
C MET A 96 -6.27 2.21 -1.39
N PHE A 97 -6.27 2.30 -2.72
CA PHE A 97 -5.06 2.38 -3.53
C PHE A 97 -5.06 3.67 -4.35
N HIS A 98 -3.89 4.30 -4.44
CA HIS A 98 -3.63 5.53 -5.17
C HIS A 98 -2.42 5.34 -6.07
N ARG A 99 -2.48 5.92 -7.27
CA ARG A 99 -1.31 6.04 -8.15
C ARG A 99 -0.33 7.05 -7.55
N THR A 100 0.95 6.72 -7.61
CA THR A 100 2.04 7.69 -7.40
C THR A 100 2.34 8.38 -8.74
N GLN A 101 3.40 9.20 -8.77
CA GLN A 101 3.94 9.78 -10.01
C GLN A 101 4.88 8.81 -10.75
N GLU A 102 5.02 7.56 -10.31
CA GLU A 102 5.89 6.55 -10.93
C GLU A 102 5.06 5.38 -11.48
N ASP A 103 5.51 4.79 -12.58
CA ASP A 103 4.77 3.76 -13.30
C ASP A 103 4.61 2.43 -12.53
N PHE A 104 5.52 2.19 -11.59
CA PHE A 104 5.66 0.91 -10.88
C PHE A 104 5.50 1.04 -9.36
N SER A 105 4.93 2.13 -8.88
CA SER A 105 4.58 2.28 -7.46
C SER A 105 3.13 2.70 -7.25
N LEU A 106 2.57 2.28 -6.12
CA LEU A 106 1.27 2.66 -5.62
C LEU A 106 1.41 3.11 -4.18
N TYR A 107 0.51 3.96 -3.72
CA TYR A 107 0.33 4.24 -2.31
C TYR A 107 -0.98 3.61 -1.84
N THR A 108 -0.94 2.78 -0.81
CA THR A 108 -2.14 2.26 -0.17
C THR A 108 -2.34 2.89 1.20
N CYS A 109 -3.57 3.24 1.53
CA CYS A 109 -3.91 3.81 2.83
C CYS A 109 -5.30 3.41 3.29
N ASN A 110 -5.59 3.62 4.57
CA ASN A 110 -6.92 3.40 5.15
C ASN A 110 -7.46 4.65 5.85
N ALA A 111 -8.71 4.58 6.30
CA ALA A 111 -9.39 5.70 6.98
C ALA A 111 -8.71 6.14 8.29
N LEU A 112 -7.82 5.32 8.87
CA LEU A 112 -7.04 5.64 10.06
C LEU A 112 -5.75 6.41 9.74
N GLY A 113 -5.50 6.76 8.48
CA GLY A 113 -4.27 7.45 8.04
C GLY A 113 -3.03 6.56 8.01
N GLN A 114 -3.20 5.24 8.14
CA GLN A 114 -2.12 4.28 7.96
C GLN A 114 -1.84 4.12 6.47
N GLY A 115 -0.58 3.98 6.08
CA GLY A 115 -0.27 3.84 4.67
C GLY A 115 1.12 3.36 4.33
N MET A 116 1.20 2.68 3.20
CA MET A 116 2.38 1.96 2.73
C MET A 116 2.56 2.23 1.23
N PHE A 117 3.81 2.29 0.78
CA PHE A 117 4.10 2.20 -0.65
C PHE A 117 4.12 0.74 -1.06
N VAL A 118 3.55 0.44 -2.23
CA VAL A 118 3.62 -0.87 -2.88
C VAL A 118 4.38 -0.68 -4.18
N ILE A 119 5.52 -1.36 -4.30
CA ILE A 119 6.40 -1.25 -5.46
C ILE A 119 6.36 -2.58 -6.21
N ALA A 120 6.16 -2.51 -7.53
CA ALA A 120 6.27 -3.68 -8.39
C ALA A 120 7.73 -4.17 -8.39
N GLY A 121 7.92 -5.45 -8.11
CA GLY A 121 9.22 -6.11 -8.25
C GLY A 121 9.05 -7.47 -8.91
N ARG A 122 10.19 -8.06 -9.26
CA ARG A 122 10.28 -9.41 -9.83
C ARG A 122 11.38 -10.16 -9.11
N GLN A 123 11.10 -11.39 -8.70
CA GLN A 123 12.12 -12.25 -8.14
C GLN A 123 13.13 -12.62 -9.24
N ILE A 124 14.41 -12.32 -9.02
CA ILE A 124 15.51 -12.80 -9.86
C ILE A 124 16.03 -14.09 -9.21
N VAL A 125 15.87 -15.21 -9.90
CA VAL A 125 16.44 -16.51 -9.51
C VAL A 125 17.53 -16.83 -10.52
N THR A 126 18.77 -16.99 -10.06
CA THR A 126 19.95 -17.32 -10.88
C THR A 126 20.54 -18.65 -10.46
#